data_AF-A0AAV2CKI4-F1
#
_entry.id   AF-A0AAV2CKI4-F1
#
_cell.length_a   1.000
_cell.length_b   1.000
_cell.length_c   1.000
_cell.angle_alpha   90.00
_cell.angle_beta   90.00
_cell.angle_gamma   90.00
#
_symmetry.space_group_name_H-M   'P 1'
#
loop_
_entity.id
_entity.type
_entity.pdbx_description
1 polymer ?
#
loop_
_entity_poly.entity_id
_entity_poly.type
_entity_poly.pdbx_seq_one_letter_code
_entity_poly.pdbx_strand_id
1 'polypeptide(L)'
;MEAIAHLKEPDGSNKTAIASYIKEQYWPPQDFKRILSAKLKHLTSSGKLIKVKRKYREAPASFSNRRSASMLLLEGRERLFQRAEQLEDFNVARKPQIDRELSRMRKMSASEAAAVADQAVSEAEAAIAEAEEAVREAEAAEALAEKAVAFSEAATKTMKGRTNSKVVHSFGPLFV
;
A
#
# COMPACT_ATOMS: atom_id res chain seq x y z
N MET A 1 -5.89 -30.47 -15.31
CA MET A 1 -7.36 -30.32 -15.31
C MET A 1 -8.00 -31.66 -15.57
N GLU A 2 -7.51 -32.41 -16.57
CA GLU A 2 -7.92 -33.79 -16.90
C GLU A 2 -8.26 -34.68 -15.70
N ALA A 3 -7.37 -34.82 -14.71
CA ALA A 3 -7.63 -35.67 -13.55
C ALA A 3 -8.93 -35.34 -12.79
N ILE A 4 -9.29 -34.06 -12.65
CA ILE A 4 -10.53 -33.63 -11.98
C ILE A 4 -11.75 -33.88 -12.87
N ALA A 5 -11.60 -33.65 -14.18
CA ALA A 5 -12.64 -33.92 -15.18
C ALA A 5 -12.95 -35.42 -15.34
N HIS A 6 -11.97 -36.29 -15.12
CA HIS A 6 -12.14 -37.75 -15.16
C HIS A 6 -12.79 -38.32 -13.90
N LEU A 7 -12.45 -37.80 -12.72
CA LEU A 7 -13.00 -38.31 -11.45
C LEU A 7 -14.48 -37.94 -11.25
N LYS A 8 -15.00 -36.90 -11.92
CA LYS A 8 -16.42 -36.47 -11.95
C LYS A 8 -17.18 -36.57 -10.60
N GLU A 9 -16.50 -36.31 -9.49
CA GLU A 9 -17.14 -36.34 -8.18
C GLU A 9 -18.11 -35.15 -8.03
N PRO A 10 -19.36 -35.35 -7.56
CA PRO A 10 -20.37 -34.28 -7.45
C PRO A 10 -19.92 -33.15 -6.51
N ASP A 11 -19.10 -33.47 -5.51
CA ASP A 11 -18.54 -32.50 -4.56
C ASP A 11 -17.12 -32.01 -4.91
N GLY A 12 -16.57 -32.48 -6.03
CA GLY A 12 -15.17 -32.34 -6.41
C GLY A 12 -14.26 -33.39 -5.77
N SER A 13 -13.01 -33.43 -6.24
CA SER A 13 -12.04 -34.45 -5.83
C SER A 13 -11.03 -33.91 -4.82
N ASN A 14 -10.64 -34.76 -3.86
CA ASN A 14 -9.60 -34.41 -2.89
C ASN A 14 -8.22 -34.43 -3.55
N LYS A 15 -7.27 -33.65 -3.01
CA LYS A 15 -5.86 -33.63 -3.46
C LYS A 15 -5.24 -35.03 -3.47
N THR A 16 -5.59 -35.88 -2.52
CA THR A 16 -5.10 -37.28 -2.45
C THR A 16 -5.64 -38.11 -3.60
N ALA A 17 -6.94 -38.05 -3.89
CA ALA A 17 -7.57 -38.77 -4.99
C ALA A 17 -6.99 -38.35 -6.36
N ILE A 18 -6.83 -37.04 -6.57
CA ILE A 18 -6.20 -36.48 -7.77
C ILE A 18 -4.74 -36.95 -7.88
N ALA A 19 -4.00 -36.97 -6.76
CA ALA A 19 -2.62 -37.44 -6.74
C ALA A 19 -2.49 -38.93 -7.05
N SER A 20 -3.39 -39.78 -6.54
CA SER A 20 -3.42 -41.21 -6.85
C SER A 20 -3.72 -41.46 -8.32
N TYR A 21 -4.74 -40.80 -8.88
CA TYR A 21 -5.07 -40.91 -10.29
C TYR A 21 -3.89 -40.53 -11.21
N ILE A 22 -3.23 -39.40 -10.93
CA ILE A 22 -2.08 -38.96 -11.74
C ILE A 22 -0.90 -39.94 -11.59
N LYS A 23 -0.71 -40.52 -10.40
CA LYS A 23 0.34 -41.51 -10.18
C LYS A 23 0.14 -42.78 -11.00
N GLU A 24 -1.09 -43.27 -11.03
CA GLU A 24 -1.47 -44.47 -11.76
C GLU A 24 -1.38 -44.27 -13.27
N GLN A 25 -1.69 -43.08 -13.77
CA GLN A 25 -1.70 -42.78 -15.19
C GLN A 25 -0.33 -42.35 -15.76
N TYR A 26 0.49 -41.62 -14.99
CA TYR A 26 1.64 -40.89 -15.54
C TYR A 26 2.97 -41.08 -14.80
N TRP A 27 3.07 -41.95 -13.79
CA TRP A 27 4.31 -42.22 -13.01
C TRP A 27 5.15 -40.96 -12.72
N PRO A 28 4.61 -39.98 -11.99
CA PRO A 28 5.19 -38.66 -11.87
C PRO A 28 6.42 -38.64 -10.93
N PRO A 29 7.33 -37.66 -11.10
CA PRO A 29 8.55 -37.53 -10.27
C PRO A 29 8.26 -37.41 -8.77
N GLN A 30 9.23 -37.70 -7.91
CA GLN A 30 9.06 -37.69 -6.44
C GLN A 30 8.51 -36.36 -5.88
N ASP A 31 8.83 -35.23 -6.53
CA ASP A 31 8.38 -33.88 -6.18
C ASP A 31 6.95 -33.55 -6.63
N PHE A 32 6.24 -34.46 -7.30
CA PHE A 32 4.95 -34.16 -7.92
C PHE A 32 3.89 -33.71 -6.91
N LYS A 33 3.94 -34.17 -5.65
CA LYS A 33 2.97 -33.74 -4.62
C LYS A 33 3.09 -32.24 -4.34
N ARG A 34 4.32 -31.70 -4.37
CA ARG A 34 4.60 -30.27 -4.21
C ARG A 34 4.11 -29.50 -5.43
N ILE A 35 4.46 -29.98 -6.63
CA ILE A 35 4.06 -29.38 -7.91
C ILE A 35 2.54 -29.36 -8.08
N LEU A 36 1.86 -30.47 -7.76
CA LEU A 36 0.41 -30.59 -7.78
C LEU A 36 -0.24 -29.59 -6.82
N SER A 37 0.31 -29.42 -5.62
CA SER A 37 -0.22 -28.45 -4.65
C SER A 37 -0.11 -27.02 -5.17
N ALA A 38 1.04 -26.66 -5.75
CA ALA A 38 1.24 -25.36 -6.38
C ALA A 38 0.28 -25.15 -7.57
N LYS A 39 0.11 -26.16 -8.42
CA LYS A 39 -0.79 -26.10 -9.57
C LYS A 39 -2.25 -25.95 -9.16
N LEU A 40 -2.71 -26.69 -8.14
CA LEU A 40 -4.06 -26.57 -7.60
C LEU A 40 -4.31 -25.19 -6.97
N LYS A 41 -3.33 -24.64 -6.24
CA LYS A 41 -3.40 -23.27 -5.71
C LYS A 41 -3.54 -22.25 -6.85
N HIS A 42 -2.68 -22.35 -7.86
CA HIS A 42 -2.71 -21.46 -9.02
C HIS A 42 -4.04 -21.54 -9.80
N LEU A 43 -4.55 -22.75 -10.05
CA LEU A 43 -5.82 -22.93 -10.75
C LEU A 43 -7.03 -22.43 -9.94
N THR A 44 -6.93 -22.49 -8.61
CA THR A 44 -7.95 -21.92 -7.72
C THR A 44 -7.89 -20.39 -7.73
N SER A 45 -6.69 -19.79 -7.67
CA SER A 45 -6.51 -18.34 -7.76
C SER A 45 -6.86 -17.79 -9.14
N SER A 46 -6.59 -18.55 -10.21
CA SER A 46 -6.94 -18.18 -11.59
C SER A 46 -8.43 -18.38 -11.90
N GLY A 47 -9.25 -18.79 -10.93
CA GLY A 47 -10.69 -19.01 -11.11
C GLY A 47 -11.08 -20.22 -11.96
N LYS A 48 -10.14 -21.10 -12.34
CA LYS A 48 -10.40 -22.32 -13.14
C LYS A 48 -10.92 -23.47 -12.26
N LEU A 49 -10.52 -23.49 -10.99
CA LEU A 49 -11.02 -24.42 -9.98
C LEU A 49 -11.68 -23.67 -8.82
N ILE A 50 -12.55 -24.38 -8.12
CA ILE A 50 -13.12 -23.94 -6.84
C ILE A 50 -12.73 -24.95 -5.77
N LYS A 51 -12.19 -24.44 -4.67
CA LYS A 51 -11.91 -25.24 -3.48
C LYS A 51 -13.10 -25.17 -2.53
N VAL A 52 -13.82 -26.27 -2.35
CA VAL A 52 -14.98 -26.38 -1.44
C VAL A 52 -14.73 -27.56 -0.49
N LYS A 53 -14.82 -27.35 0.83
CA LYS A 53 -14.59 -28.41 1.84
C LYS A 53 -13.32 -29.26 1.58
N ARG A 54 -12.19 -28.60 1.28
CA ARG A 54 -10.88 -29.21 0.94
C ARG A 54 -10.86 -30.06 -0.35
N LYS A 55 -11.93 -30.05 -1.14
CA LYS A 55 -12.04 -30.69 -2.45
C LYS A 55 -11.94 -29.65 -3.56
N TYR A 56 -11.44 -30.05 -4.72
CA TYR A 56 -11.30 -29.22 -5.91
C TYR A 56 -12.32 -29.66 -6.95
N ARG A 57 -13.14 -28.71 -7.43
CA ARG A 57 -14.09 -28.92 -8.52
C ARG A 57 -13.86 -27.89 -9.62
N GLU A 58 -14.27 -28.21 -10.84
CA GLU A 58 -14.24 -27.25 -11.93
C GLU A 58 -15.13 -26.05 -11.61
N ALA A 59 -14.63 -24.85 -11.90
CA ALA A 59 -15.41 -23.65 -11.73
C ALA A 59 -16.48 -23.57 -12.84
N PRO A 60 -17.74 -23.25 -12.51
CA PRO A 60 -18.73 -22.90 -13.52
C PRO A 60 -18.18 -21.77 -14.40
N ALA A 61 -18.47 -21.80 -15.71
CA ALA A 61 -17.92 -20.84 -16.68
C ALA A 61 -18.08 -19.37 -16.25
N SER A 62 -19.12 -19.06 -15.47
CA SER A 62 -19.43 -17.74 -14.89
C SER A 62 -18.44 -17.24 -13.82
N PHE A 63 -17.65 -18.10 -13.20
CA PHE A 63 -16.66 -17.73 -12.17
C PHE A 63 -15.31 -17.30 -12.74
N SER A 64 -15.00 -17.67 -13.99
CA SER A 64 -13.71 -17.42 -14.63
C SER A 64 -13.48 -15.93 -14.92
N ASN A 65 -14.52 -15.21 -15.33
CA ASN A 65 -14.40 -13.81 -15.74
C ASN A 65 -14.44 -12.83 -14.56
N ARG A 66 -15.17 -13.15 -13.48
CA ARG A 66 -15.30 -12.23 -12.35
C ARG A 66 -14.07 -12.20 -11.44
N ARG A 67 -13.42 -13.33 -11.14
CA ARG A 67 -12.31 -13.36 -10.14
C ARG A 67 -11.00 -12.76 -10.61
N SER A 68 -10.73 -12.74 -11.93
CA SER A 68 -9.58 -12.02 -12.48
C SER A 68 -9.68 -10.51 -12.25
N ALA A 69 -10.91 -9.97 -12.24
CA ALA A 69 -11.18 -8.56 -12.00
C ALA A 69 -11.45 -8.22 -10.52
N SER A 70 -11.86 -9.20 -9.71
CA SER A 70 -12.30 -9.00 -8.30
C SER A 70 -11.30 -9.41 -7.22
N MET A 71 -10.07 -9.82 -7.56
CA MET A 71 -8.98 -9.90 -6.55
C MET A 71 -8.49 -8.52 -6.07
N LEU A 72 -9.07 -7.42 -6.57
CA LEU A 72 -8.95 -6.08 -5.97
C LEU A 72 -10.16 -5.69 -5.10
N LEU A 73 -11.24 -6.49 -5.07
CA LEU A 73 -12.49 -6.05 -4.43
C LEU A 73 -13.23 -7.22 -3.77
N LEU A 74 -12.93 -7.38 -2.48
CA LEU A 74 -13.87 -7.72 -1.44
C LEU A 74 -14.22 -9.20 -1.22
N GLU A 75 -13.78 -9.64 -0.04
CA GLU A 75 -14.37 -10.69 0.78
C GLU A 75 -15.89 -10.47 0.95
N GLY A 76 -16.71 -11.34 0.35
CA GLY A 76 -18.16 -11.22 0.51
C GLY A 76 -18.96 -12.26 -0.27
N ARG A 77 -19.67 -13.11 0.47
CA ARG A 77 -20.69 -14.06 0.00
C ARG A 77 -21.59 -13.44 -1.06
N GLU A 78 -21.85 -14.13 -2.17
CA GLU A 78 -23.20 -14.17 -2.72
C GLU A 78 -23.43 -15.36 -3.66
N ARG A 79 -24.44 -16.13 -3.26
CA ARG A 79 -25.18 -17.07 -4.09
C ARG A 79 -25.80 -16.25 -5.22
N LEU A 80 -26.02 -16.84 -6.39
CA LEU A 80 -27.24 -16.69 -7.19
C LEU A 80 -27.04 -17.48 -8.48
N PHE A 81 -27.51 -18.72 -8.44
CA PHE A 81 -28.11 -19.37 -9.60
C PHE A 81 -29.27 -18.49 -10.04
N GLN A 82 -29.32 -18.08 -11.31
CA GLN A 82 -30.57 -18.01 -12.08
C GLN A 82 -30.30 -17.52 -13.52
N ARG A 83 -30.88 -18.28 -14.45
CA ARG A 83 -31.39 -17.85 -15.77
C ARG A 83 -30.36 -17.76 -16.90
N ALA A 84 -30.19 -18.88 -17.61
CA ALA A 84 -29.32 -19.02 -18.78
C ALA A 84 -30.08 -19.55 -20.01
N GLU A 85 -31.25 -18.98 -20.32
CA GLU A 85 -31.89 -19.14 -21.63
C GLU A 85 -32.44 -17.77 -22.04
N GLN A 86 -32.00 -17.26 -23.20
CA GLN A 86 -32.26 -15.95 -23.82
C GLN A 86 -31.09 -14.93 -23.72
N LEU A 87 -29.93 -15.20 -24.32
CA LEU A 87 -28.88 -14.16 -24.47
C LEU A 87 -28.17 -14.12 -25.82
N GLU A 88 -28.54 -14.94 -26.80
CA GLU A 88 -27.84 -14.95 -28.09
C GLU A 88 -28.21 -13.75 -28.99
N ASP A 89 -29.43 -13.19 -28.86
CA ASP A 89 -29.87 -12.07 -29.72
C ASP A 89 -29.51 -10.67 -29.20
N PHE A 90 -29.15 -10.52 -27.91
CA PHE A 90 -28.85 -9.22 -27.30
C PHE A 90 -27.37 -8.78 -27.44
N ASN A 91 -26.49 -9.68 -27.89
CA ASN A 91 -25.05 -9.43 -27.89
C ASN A 91 -24.61 -8.40 -28.96
N VAL A 92 -25.33 -8.34 -30.09
CA VAL A 92 -25.00 -7.42 -31.19
C VAL A 92 -25.43 -5.98 -30.88
N ALA A 93 -26.58 -5.79 -30.21
CA ALA A 93 -27.11 -4.47 -29.89
C ALA A 93 -26.40 -3.78 -28.69
N ARG A 94 -25.71 -4.55 -27.84
CA ARG A 94 -25.05 -4.01 -26.63
C ARG A 94 -23.65 -3.43 -26.89
N LYS A 95 -22.99 -3.83 -27.98
CA LYS A 95 -21.65 -3.33 -28.35
C LYS A 95 -21.57 -1.79 -28.47
N PRO A 96 -22.47 -1.09 -29.19
CA PRO A 96 -22.42 0.38 -29.26
C PRO A 96 -22.71 1.06 -27.91
N GLN A 97 -23.49 0.41 -27.04
CA GLN A 97 -23.75 0.90 -25.69
C GLN A 97 -22.51 0.75 -24.79
N ILE A 98 -21.78 -0.36 -24.91
CA ILE A 98 -20.52 -0.61 -24.20
C ILE A 98 -19.44 0.38 -24.64
N ASP A 99 -19.31 0.65 -25.95
CA ASP A 99 -18.34 1.65 -26.46
C ASP A 99 -18.64 3.07 -25.98
N ARG A 100 -19.93 3.43 -25.91
CA ARG A 100 -20.37 4.72 -25.37
C ARG A 100 -20.06 4.82 -23.87
N GLU A 101 -20.24 3.75 -23.12
CA GLU A 101 -19.94 3.67 -21.69
C GLU A 101 -18.43 3.70 -21.40
N LEU A 102 -17.62 2.96 -22.17
CA LEU A 102 -16.15 2.99 -22.12
C LEU A 102 -15.59 4.38 -22.43
N SER A 103 -16.14 5.05 -23.45
CA SER A 103 -15.74 6.41 -23.81
C SER A 103 -16.09 7.42 -22.72
N ARG A 104 -17.16 7.17 -21.95
CA ARG A 104 -17.57 8.00 -20.82
C ARG A 104 -16.65 7.79 -19.61
N MET A 105 -16.31 6.55 -19.29
CA MET A 105 -15.39 6.20 -18.20
C MET A 105 -13.97 6.71 -18.46
N ARG A 106 -13.50 6.66 -19.71
CA ARG A 106 -12.16 7.15 -20.10
C ARG A 106 -11.99 8.66 -19.89
N LYS A 107 -13.07 9.44 -19.97
CA LYS A 107 -13.02 10.90 -19.73
C LYS A 107 -12.95 11.28 -18.24
N MET A 108 -13.16 10.34 -17.33
CA MET A 108 -13.12 10.61 -15.88
C MET A 108 -11.74 10.39 -15.22
N SER A 109 -10.77 9.71 -15.83
CA SER A 109 -9.59 9.24 -15.06
C SER A 109 -8.26 9.94 -15.33
N ALA A 110 -8.06 10.59 -16.47
CA ALA A 110 -6.77 11.21 -16.79
C ALA A 110 -6.71 12.70 -16.43
N SER A 111 -7.77 13.46 -16.70
CA SER A 111 -7.81 14.90 -16.45
C SER A 111 -7.94 15.22 -14.97
N GLU A 112 -8.66 14.39 -14.21
CA GLU A 112 -8.81 14.55 -12.77
C GLU A 112 -7.51 14.18 -12.04
N ALA A 113 -6.83 13.11 -12.48
CA ALA A 113 -5.52 12.75 -11.95
C ALA A 113 -4.46 13.83 -12.22
N ALA A 114 -4.50 14.48 -13.39
CA ALA A 114 -3.63 15.62 -13.69
C ALA A 114 -3.90 16.81 -12.76
N ALA A 115 -5.18 17.17 -12.56
CA ALA A 115 -5.56 18.26 -11.66
C ALA A 115 -5.17 18.00 -10.20
N VAL A 116 -5.30 16.75 -9.73
CA VAL A 116 -4.86 16.34 -8.38
C VAL A 116 -3.33 16.39 -8.25
N ALA A 117 -2.60 16.01 -9.30
CA ALA A 117 -1.13 16.12 -9.30
C ALA A 117 -0.66 17.58 -9.25
N ASP A 118 -1.29 18.47 -10.03
CA ASP A 118 -0.98 19.91 -10.00
C ASP A 118 -1.28 20.51 -8.61
N GLN A 119 -2.40 20.11 -7.99
CA GLN A 119 -2.74 20.55 -6.63
C GLN A 119 -1.71 20.07 -5.58
N ALA A 120 -1.29 18.81 -5.67
CA ALA A 120 -0.30 18.25 -4.74
C ALA A 120 1.07 18.92 -4.85
N VAL A 121 1.49 19.31 -6.07
CA VAL A 121 2.74 20.06 -6.27
C VAL A 121 2.63 21.46 -5.68
N SER A 122 1.52 22.17 -5.92
CA SER A 122 1.28 23.49 -5.35
C SER A 122 1.25 23.47 -3.82
N GLU A 123 0.69 22.43 -3.20
CA GLU A 123 0.65 22.28 -1.74
C GLU A 123 2.03 21.96 -1.16
N ALA A 124 2.81 21.11 -1.83
CA ALA A 124 4.17 20.81 -1.41
C ALA A 124 5.08 22.04 -1.48
N GLU A 125 4.96 22.86 -2.52
CA GLU A 125 5.70 24.12 -2.64
C GLU A 125 5.32 25.12 -1.54
N ALA A 126 4.04 25.23 -1.20
CA ALA A 126 3.59 26.08 -0.10
C ALA A 126 4.14 25.62 1.26
N ALA A 127 4.14 24.31 1.52
CA ALA A 127 4.70 23.76 2.76
C ALA A 127 6.21 23.97 2.87
N ILE A 128 6.94 23.89 1.75
CA ILE A 128 8.38 24.18 1.72
C ILE A 128 8.63 25.67 1.99
N ALA A 129 7.85 26.56 1.39
CA ALA A 129 7.97 28.01 1.61
C ALA A 129 7.72 28.39 3.07
N GLU A 130 6.69 27.83 3.71
CA GLU A 130 6.38 28.04 5.13
C GLU A 130 7.51 27.52 6.04
N ALA A 131 8.05 26.33 5.74
CA ALA A 131 9.18 25.79 6.48
C ALA A 131 10.43 26.66 6.35
N GLU A 132 10.71 27.22 5.17
CA GLU A 132 11.84 28.13 4.96
C GLU A 132 11.65 29.46 5.72
N GLU A 133 10.43 30.01 5.76
CA GLU A 133 10.12 31.21 6.52
C GLU A 133 10.34 31.00 8.03
N ALA A 134 9.87 29.87 8.57
CA ALA A 134 10.07 29.52 9.97
C ALA A 134 11.55 29.37 10.34
N VAL A 135 12.37 28.79 9.44
CA VAL A 135 13.83 28.71 9.63
C VAL A 135 14.46 30.09 9.67
N ARG A 136 14.04 31.00 8.78
CA ARG A 136 14.58 32.36 8.72
C ARG A 136 14.23 33.17 9.98
N GLU A 137 13.03 32.99 10.53
CA GLU A 137 12.63 33.62 11.80
C GLU A 137 13.41 33.06 12.99
N ALA A 138 13.63 31.75 13.04
CA ALA A 138 14.45 31.12 14.07
C ALA A 138 15.91 31.63 14.06
N GLU A 139 16.52 31.74 12.87
CA GLU A 139 17.88 32.29 12.71
C GLU A 139 17.97 33.75 13.18
N ALA A 140 16.94 34.57 12.87
CA ALA A 140 16.88 35.94 13.35
C ALA A 140 16.78 36.05 14.88
N ALA A 141 16.02 35.16 15.51
CA ALA A 141 15.91 35.08 16.96
C ALA A 141 17.24 34.64 17.62
N GLU A 142 17.94 33.67 17.03
CA GLU A 142 19.26 33.22 17.48
C GLU A 142 20.30 34.35 17.43
N ALA A 143 20.36 35.10 16.31
CA ALA A 143 21.27 36.23 16.16
C ALA A 143 21.02 37.36 17.18
N LEU A 144 19.76 37.56 17.61
CA LEU A 144 19.42 38.53 18.66
C LEU A 144 19.84 38.03 20.04
N ALA A 145 19.65 36.73 20.33
CA ALA A 145 20.09 36.12 21.57
C ALA A 145 21.62 36.20 21.73
N GLU A 146 22.39 35.89 20.68
CA GLU A 146 23.86 36.03 20.69
C GLU A 146 24.31 37.45 21.00
N LYS A 147 23.68 38.46 20.39
CA LYS A 147 23.99 39.88 20.66
C LYS A 147 23.71 40.26 22.12
N ALA A 148 22.61 39.77 22.69
CA ALA A 148 22.26 40.02 24.10
C ALA A 148 23.27 39.36 25.05
N VAL A 149 23.69 38.12 24.76
CA VAL A 149 24.72 37.41 25.53
C VAL A 149 26.04 38.17 25.49
N ALA A 150 26.51 38.59 24.31
CA ALA A 150 27.75 39.35 24.16
C ALA A 150 27.72 40.67 24.96
N PHE A 151 26.59 41.37 24.98
CA PHE A 151 26.43 42.59 25.79
C PHE A 151 26.51 42.31 27.29
N SER A 152 25.87 41.23 27.75
CA SER A 152 25.93 40.83 29.16
C SER A 152 27.33 40.39 29.60
N GLU A 153 28.07 39.69 28.74
CA GLU A 153 29.44 39.26 29.02
C GLU A 153 30.40 40.46 29.09
N ALA A 154 30.24 41.44 28.18
CA ALA A 154 30.98 42.69 28.24
C ALA A 154 30.69 43.48 29.54
N ALA A 155 29.43 43.56 29.96
CA ALA A 155 29.04 44.22 31.20
C ALA A 155 29.65 43.53 32.44
N THR A 156 29.57 42.20 32.52
CA THR A 156 30.12 41.44 33.66
C THR A 156 31.65 41.55 33.75
N LYS A 157 32.35 41.58 32.61
CA LYS A 157 33.82 41.77 32.57
C LYS A 157 34.25 43.14 33.11
N THR A 158 33.50 44.21 32.85
CA THR A 158 33.82 45.55 33.35
C THR A 158 33.52 45.75 34.84
N MET A 159 32.53 45.04 35.39
CA MET A 159 32.24 45.05 36.83
C MET A 159 33.28 44.26 37.64
N LYS A 160 33.75 43.11 37.13
CA LYS A 160 34.77 42.28 37.79
C LYS A 160 36.14 42.97 37.88
N GLY A 161 36.47 43.88 36.95
CA GLY A 161 37.70 44.68 36.99
C GLY A 161 37.73 45.76 38.10
N ARG A 162 36.56 46.23 38.55
CA ARG A 162 36.45 47.27 39.61
C ARG A 162 36.55 46.73 41.04
N THR A 163 36.36 45.42 41.26
CA THR A 163 36.36 44.85 42.62
C THR A 163 37.77 44.47 43.11
N ASN A 164 38.75 44.34 42.22
CA ASN A 164 40.14 44.05 42.60
C ASN A 164 40.96 45.28 43.03
N SER A 165 40.47 46.51 42.82
CA SER A 165 41.19 47.74 43.19
C SER A 165 40.82 48.30 44.57
N LYS A 166 39.94 47.64 45.34
CA LYS A 166 39.48 48.11 46.66
C LYS A 166 39.98 47.30 47.88
N VAL A 167 40.70 46.20 47.68
CA VAL A 167 41.11 45.30 48.80
C VAL A 167 42.57 45.45 49.22
N VAL A 168 43.33 46.37 48.62
CA VAL A 168 44.76 46.57 48.94
C VAL A 168 45.03 47.93 49.60
N HIS A 169 44.27 48.36 50.61
CA HIS A 169 44.72 49.45 51.49
C HIS A 169 44.24 49.25 52.93
N SER A 170 45.22 49.22 53.85
CA SER A 170 45.14 49.26 55.33
C SER A 170 44.72 47.93 56.00
N PHE A 171 45.41 47.36 56.98
CA PHE A 171 46.20 47.91 58.09
C PHE A 171 47.38 46.99 58.45
N GLY A 172 48.54 47.57 58.78
CA GLY A 172 49.70 46.87 59.36
C GLY A 172 49.55 46.62 60.87
N PRO A 173 50.38 45.75 61.47
CA PRO A 173 50.25 45.38 62.88
C PRO A 173 50.92 46.43 63.78
N LEU A 174 50.19 46.92 64.80
CA LEU A 174 50.81 47.60 65.94
C LEU A 174 51.13 46.54 67.02
N PHE A 175 52.42 46.44 67.33
CA PHE A 175 53.00 45.68 68.42
C PHE A 175 53.46 46.71 69.46
N VAL A 176 52.86 46.76 70.65
CA VAL A 176 53.45 47.02 71.98
C VAL A 176 52.42 46.58 73.02
#